data_AF-A0A662F9B4-F1
#
_entry.id   AF-A0A662F9B4-F1
#
_cell.length_a   1.000
_cell.length_b   1.000
_cell.length_c   1.000
_cell.angle_alpha   90.00
_cell.angle_beta   90.00
_cell.angle_gamma   90.00
#
_symmetry.space_group_name_H-M   'P 1'
#
loop_
_entity.id
_entity.type
_entity.pdbx_description
1 polymer ?
#
loop_
_entity_poly.entity_id
_entity_poly.type
_entity_poly.pdbx_seq_one_letter_code
_entity_poly.pdbx_strand_id
1 'polypeptide(L)'
;MKSKLSLVMIIILFILGSSYATVRGAAYATMEIYGTVTDVNGNPISQAVIIALDWKTLTYSVTRTDSHGNYRLAVTRTDELGHHTYVVYAYHINPKTGVFDYVPSVYPHDIYGGAKITDTREVSFKLYPAATLILRGDEGLVWYVLSREAPIWFIFKVVDHITGESPSINFSCIYVYGHPPYGSREGPDVRFISEFINRSTVVIPAGIPVHLVAKAEFRSDWTGRPEVISFIIDNNGEPFNLSQGESMTVDVRPFSYKYSVEALGSVIGEVEESFVRAEQAGFYVGALREDLRGVSRMLDEAKSQLPPVNPSPSEKEYDRVRYSLLERAYDQIKIIMKNLSLMYVIAQSHAAFFPFFFAFFTLILAFFLFEKDRKKVIFS
;
A
#
# COMPACT_ATOMS: atom_id res chain seq x y z
N MET A 1 71.08 -42.67 -4.86
CA MET A 1 70.31 -42.26 -3.66
C MET A 1 70.55 -40.81 -3.20
N LYS A 2 71.17 -39.94 -4.02
CA LYS A 2 71.44 -38.52 -3.66
C LYS A 2 70.51 -37.49 -4.31
N SER A 3 69.72 -37.83 -5.34
CA SER A 3 68.83 -36.86 -6.01
C SER A 3 67.42 -36.74 -5.41
N LYS A 4 66.95 -37.75 -4.64
CA LYS A 4 65.62 -37.70 -3.99
C LYS A 4 65.59 -36.83 -2.73
N LEU A 5 66.73 -36.60 -2.08
CA LEU A 5 66.82 -35.79 -0.85
C LEU A 5 66.69 -34.29 -1.13
N SER A 6 67.16 -33.83 -2.30
CA SER A 6 67.10 -32.41 -2.71
C SER A 6 65.66 -31.96 -3.04
N LEU A 7 64.88 -32.82 -3.68
CA LEU A 7 63.49 -32.51 -4.04
C LEU A 7 62.57 -32.41 -2.81
N VAL A 8 62.77 -33.28 -1.81
CA VAL A 8 62.00 -33.27 -0.56
C VAL A 8 62.30 -32.01 0.26
N MET A 9 63.56 -31.55 0.26
CA MET A 9 63.95 -30.33 0.99
C MET A 9 63.37 -29.06 0.35
N ILE A 10 63.26 -29.01 -0.98
CA ILE A 10 62.62 -27.90 -1.71
C ILE A 10 61.11 -27.88 -1.47
N ILE A 11 60.45 -29.05 -1.45
CA ILE A 11 59.01 -29.16 -1.15
C ILE A 11 58.73 -28.73 0.29
N ILE A 12 59.56 -29.12 1.26
CA ILE A 12 59.43 -28.71 2.66
C ILE A 12 59.67 -27.19 2.83
N LEU A 13 60.64 -26.60 2.11
CA LEU A 13 60.82 -25.14 2.10
C LEU A 13 59.64 -24.39 1.44
N PHE A 14 58.99 -24.97 0.44
CA PHE A 14 57.81 -24.38 -0.20
C PHE A 14 56.56 -24.44 0.70
N ILE A 15 56.42 -25.52 1.49
CA ILE A 15 55.34 -25.69 2.48
C ILE A 15 55.59 -24.80 3.73
N LEU A 16 56.85 -24.61 4.14
CA LEU A 16 57.20 -23.69 5.24
C LEU A 16 57.14 -22.21 4.82
N GLY A 17 57.39 -21.90 3.54
CA GLY A 17 57.31 -20.54 2.99
C GLY A 17 55.89 -20.04 2.68
N SER A 18 54.90 -20.95 2.61
CA SER A 18 53.49 -20.61 2.35
C SER A 18 52.68 -20.33 3.62
N SER A 19 53.31 -20.40 4.80
CA SER A 19 52.67 -20.22 6.11
C SER A 19 52.84 -18.82 6.70
N TYR A 20 52.88 -17.76 5.89
CA TYR A 20 52.74 -16.37 6.37
C TYR A 20 52.00 -15.49 5.34
N ALA A 21 51.01 -16.04 4.65
CA ALA A 21 49.91 -15.20 4.20
C ALA A 21 49.10 -14.89 5.46
N THR A 22 49.36 -13.74 6.08
CA THR A 22 48.37 -13.13 6.97
C THR A 22 47.12 -12.96 6.13
N VAL A 23 46.16 -13.86 6.29
CA VAL A 23 44.77 -13.57 5.96
C VAL A 23 44.51 -12.29 6.73
N ARG A 24 44.47 -11.14 6.03
CA ARG A 24 43.84 -9.94 6.57
C ARG A 24 42.38 -10.35 6.77
N GLY A 25 42.08 -10.93 7.93
CA GLY A 25 40.70 -11.04 8.39
C GLY A 25 40.11 -9.66 8.24
N ALA A 26 38.92 -9.57 7.65
CA ALA A 26 38.19 -8.31 7.61
C ALA A 26 38.24 -7.74 9.03
N ALA A 27 38.79 -6.54 9.19
CA ALA A 27 39.01 -5.97 10.50
C ALA A 27 37.63 -5.71 11.11
N TYR A 28 37.20 -6.61 12.00
CA TYR A 28 36.01 -6.43 12.80
C TYR A 28 36.21 -5.18 13.65
N ALA A 29 35.53 -4.11 13.27
CA ALA A 29 35.59 -2.83 13.94
C ALA A 29 34.19 -2.48 14.43
N THR A 30 34.09 -1.94 15.63
CA THR A 30 32.85 -1.38 16.18
C THR A 30 32.91 0.15 16.18
N MET A 31 31.76 0.78 16.31
CA MET A 31 31.62 2.21 16.55
C MET A 31 30.50 2.46 17.57
N GLU A 32 30.50 3.65 18.14
CA GLU A 32 29.47 4.05 19.12
C GLU A 32 28.54 5.11 18.51
N ILE A 33 27.23 4.87 18.63
CA ILE A 33 26.20 5.88 18.42
C ILE A 33 25.68 6.24 19.81
N TYR A 34 25.81 7.50 20.19
CA TYR A 34 25.43 8.00 21.52
C TYR A 34 24.74 9.34 21.41
N GLY A 35 24.08 9.78 22.47
CA GLY A 35 23.46 11.09 22.51
C GLY A 35 22.37 11.17 23.57
N THR A 36 21.49 12.15 23.40
CA THR A 36 20.42 12.45 24.36
C THR A 36 19.05 12.49 23.70
N VAL A 37 18.02 12.16 24.45
CA VAL A 37 16.62 12.34 24.05
C VAL A 37 15.96 13.30 25.01
N THR A 38 15.45 14.40 24.48
CA THR A 38 14.79 15.46 25.26
C THR A 38 13.43 15.81 24.66
N ASP A 39 12.55 16.40 25.47
CA ASP A 39 11.32 17.02 24.99
C ASP A 39 11.59 18.39 24.36
N VAL A 40 10.55 19.02 23.83
CA VAL A 40 10.64 20.38 23.23
C VAL A 40 11.16 21.46 24.18
N ASN A 41 10.93 21.28 25.49
CA ASN A 41 11.36 22.19 26.56
C ASN A 41 12.79 21.91 27.04
N GLY A 42 13.42 20.84 26.56
CA GLY A 42 14.77 20.41 26.96
C GLY A 42 14.79 19.48 28.17
N ASN A 43 13.65 18.99 28.65
CA ASN A 43 13.61 18.00 29.73
C ASN A 43 14.05 16.64 29.19
N PRO A 44 14.88 15.87 29.92
CA PRO A 44 15.30 14.54 29.50
C PRO A 44 14.12 13.56 29.49
N ILE A 45 14.06 12.73 28.46
CA ILE A 45 13.06 11.66 28.34
C ILE A 45 13.73 10.34 28.71
N SER A 46 13.36 9.79 29.86
CA SER A 46 13.83 8.47 30.31
C SER A 46 13.10 7.34 29.60
N GLN A 47 13.75 6.18 29.42
CA GLN A 47 13.17 4.98 28.80
C GLN A 47 12.68 5.17 27.35
N ALA A 48 13.11 6.24 26.66
CA ALA A 48 12.91 6.38 25.23
C ALA A 48 13.65 5.27 24.49
N VAL A 49 12.99 4.65 23.52
CA VAL A 49 13.55 3.56 22.72
C VAL A 49 14.37 4.15 21.58
N ILE A 50 15.61 3.67 21.46
CA ILE A 50 16.52 3.99 20.37
C ILE A 50 16.75 2.75 19.53
N ILE A 51 16.58 2.86 18.23
CA ILE A 51 16.81 1.79 17.26
C ILE A 51 17.85 2.26 16.26
N ALA A 52 19.01 1.61 16.21
CA ALA A 52 19.93 1.74 15.09
C ALA A 52 19.66 0.63 14.08
N LEU A 53 19.14 1.01 12.92
CA LEU A 53 18.97 0.15 11.75
C LEU A 53 20.28 0.14 10.97
N ASP A 54 20.85 -1.05 10.82
CA ASP A 54 21.92 -1.30 9.87
C ASP A 54 21.35 -1.33 8.45
N TRP A 55 21.67 -0.33 7.65
CA TRP A 55 21.11 -0.19 6.31
C TRP A 55 21.56 -1.31 5.34
N LYS A 56 22.66 -1.99 5.65
CA LYS A 56 23.24 -3.00 4.79
C LYS A 56 22.61 -4.37 5.02
N THR A 57 22.47 -4.75 6.28
CA THR A 57 21.92 -6.06 6.68
C THR A 57 20.45 -6.01 7.02
N LEU A 58 19.88 -4.80 7.17
CA LEU A 58 18.52 -4.54 7.64
C LEU A 58 18.24 -5.13 9.03
N THR A 59 19.27 -5.20 9.88
CA THR A 59 19.17 -5.66 11.27
C THR A 59 19.16 -4.49 12.25
N TYR A 60 18.52 -4.68 13.39
CA TYR A 60 18.38 -3.64 14.41
C TYR A 60 19.25 -3.89 15.63
N SER A 61 19.79 -2.81 16.18
CA SER A 61 20.32 -2.76 17.54
C SER A 61 19.48 -1.79 18.35
N VAL A 62 18.96 -2.24 19.50
CA VAL A 62 17.98 -1.49 20.30
C VAL A 62 18.54 -1.20 21.68
N THR A 63 18.36 0.03 22.15
CA THR A 63 18.66 0.44 23.53
C THR A 63 17.59 1.38 24.06
N ARG A 64 17.66 1.72 25.35
CA ARG A 64 16.77 2.71 25.98
C ARG A 64 17.59 3.80 26.67
N THR A 65 17.02 4.99 26.75
CA THR A 65 17.63 6.08 27.51
C THR A 65 17.59 5.83 29.01
N ASP A 66 18.61 6.32 29.70
CA ASP A 66 18.67 6.36 31.16
C ASP A 66 17.74 7.44 31.74
N SER A 67 17.75 7.61 33.07
CA SER A 67 16.99 8.65 33.78
C SER A 67 17.35 10.10 33.40
N HIS A 68 18.50 10.31 32.77
CA HIS A 68 18.96 11.62 32.29
C HIS A 68 18.75 11.78 30.78
N GLY A 69 18.04 10.85 30.13
CA GLY A 69 17.78 10.89 28.69
C GLY A 69 18.99 10.49 27.84
N ASN A 70 20.09 10.01 28.44
CA ASN A 70 21.29 9.63 27.69
C ASN A 70 21.16 8.20 27.15
N TYR A 71 21.74 7.94 25.99
CA TYR A 71 21.91 6.60 25.46
C TYR A 71 23.29 6.41 24.84
N ARG A 72 23.70 5.15 24.76
CA ARG A 72 24.89 4.71 24.02
C ARG A 72 24.63 3.32 23.45
N LEU A 73 25.03 3.13 22.21
CA LEU A 73 24.86 1.89 21.47
C LEU A 73 26.14 1.57 20.71
N ALA A 74 26.74 0.41 20.98
CA ALA A 74 27.85 -0.11 20.20
C ALA A 74 27.31 -0.91 19.02
N VAL A 75 27.73 -0.57 17.80
CA VAL A 75 27.31 -1.22 16.55
C VAL A 75 28.52 -1.61 15.72
N THR A 76 28.33 -2.52 14.76
CA THR A 76 29.38 -2.93 13.83
C THR A 76 29.71 -1.78 12.89
N ARG A 77 30.99 -1.44 12.74
CA ARG A 77 31.46 -0.44 11.75
C ARG A 77 31.88 -1.12 10.46
N THR A 78 32.64 -2.21 10.59
CA THR A 78 33.16 -3.00 9.48
C THR A 78 33.23 -4.46 9.89
N ASP A 79 32.78 -5.36 9.01
CA ASP A 79 32.98 -6.81 9.13
C ASP A 79 33.33 -7.43 7.76
N GLU A 80 33.17 -8.75 7.61
CA GLU A 80 33.40 -9.50 6.37
C GLU A 80 32.53 -9.04 5.18
N LEU A 81 31.36 -8.47 5.46
CA LEU A 81 30.48 -7.90 4.45
C LEU A 81 30.99 -6.53 3.99
N GLY A 82 31.87 -5.87 4.77
CA GLY A 82 32.48 -4.56 4.50
C GLY A 82 31.98 -3.47 5.45
N HIS A 83 31.97 -2.21 5.02
CA HIS A 83 31.49 -1.08 5.85
C HIS A 83 29.96 -1.11 6.06
N HIS A 84 29.53 -0.77 7.26
CA HIS A 84 28.12 -0.66 7.66
C HIS A 84 27.72 0.80 7.78
N THR A 85 26.44 1.08 7.56
CA THR A 85 25.89 2.44 7.65
C THR A 85 24.55 2.41 8.36
N TYR A 86 24.29 3.39 9.22
CA TYR A 86 23.14 3.33 10.12
C TYR A 86 22.16 4.49 9.95
N VAL A 87 20.88 4.16 10.15
CA VAL A 87 19.77 5.10 10.37
C VAL A 87 19.29 4.87 11.80
N VAL A 88 19.03 5.94 12.55
CA VAL A 88 18.67 5.87 13.97
C VAL A 88 17.27 6.43 14.17
N TYR A 89 16.41 5.66 14.82
CA TYR A 89 15.06 6.04 15.21
C TYR A 89 15.00 6.25 16.71
N ALA A 90 14.17 7.20 17.14
CA ALA A 90 13.86 7.45 18.54
C ALA A 90 12.35 7.61 18.72
N TYR A 91 11.78 6.92 19.69
CA TYR A 91 10.39 7.13 20.10
C TYR A 91 10.23 6.83 21.59
N HIS A 92 9.11 7.28 22.16
CA HIS A 92 8.76 6.94 23.52
C HIS A 92 7.29 6.50 23.57
N ILE A 93 7.05 5.46 24.36
CA ILE A 93 5.73 4.96 24.69
C ILE A 93 5.63 5.06 26.20
N ASN A 94 4.59 5.70 26.70
CA ASN A 94 4.37 5.81 28.12
C ASN A 94 4.18 4.40 28.71
N PRO A 95 5.05 3.95 29.63
CA PRO A 95 5.03 2.57 30.12
C PRO A 95 3.79 2.23 30.95
N LYS A 96 3.05 3.23 31.43
CA LYS A 96 1.82 3.03 32.21
C LYS A 96 0.60 2.82 31.31
N THR A 97 0.53 3.54 30.20
CA THR A 97 -0.64 3.57 29.32
C THR A 97 -0.44 2.78 28.03
N GLY A 98 0.81 2.50 27.65
CA GLY A 98 1.14 1.78 26.42
C GLY A 98 0.90 2.57 25.14
N VAL A 99 0.70 3.89 25.24
CA VAL A 99 0.46 4.78 24.08
C VAL A 99 1.65 5.70 23.83
N PHE A 100 1.80 6.16 22.58
CA PHE A 100 2.80 7.17 22.24
C PHE A 100 2.38 8.52 22.84
N ASP A 101 3.30 9.12 23.56
CA ASP A 101 3.23 10.45 24.14
C ASP A 101 4.23 11.43 23.49
N TYR A 102 5.04 10.94 22.55
CA TYR A 102 5.95 11.71 21.72
C TYR A 102 5.97 11.21 20.27
N VAL A 103 6.13 12.12 19.30
CA VAL A 103 6.17 11.80 17.87
C VAL A 103 7.49 11.09 17.56
N PRO A 104 7.47 9.87 16.97
CA PRO A 104 8.68 9.19 16.53
C PRO A 104 9.53 10.08 15.63
N SER A 105 10.84 10.01 15.79
CA SER A 105 11.81 10.80 15.03
C SER A 105 12.92 9.92 14.46
N VAL A 106 13.56 10.39 13.40
CA VAL A 106 14.60 9.64 12.68
C VAL A 106 15.78 10.52 12.28
N TYR A 107 16.96 9.90 12.25
CA TYR A 107 18.18 10.49 11.73
C TYR A 107 18.92 9.52 10.80
N PRO A 108 19.34 9.95 9.59
CA PRO A 108 19.02 11.23 8.96
C PRO A 108 17.53 11.35 8.63
N HIS A 109 17.05 12.58 8.40
CA HIS A 109 15.64 12.83 8.03
C HIS A 109 15.25 12.16 6.71
N ASP A 110 16.10 12.30 5.69
CA ASP A 110 15.97 11.51 4.45
C ASP A 110 16.68 10.17 4.63
N ILE A 111 15.91 9.13 4.95
CA ILE A 111 16.44 7.78 5.18
C ILE A 111 16.92 7.11 3.88
N TYR A 112 16.37 7.48 2.72
CA TYR A 112 16.68 6.84 1.45
C TYR A 112 17.87 7.50 0.75
N GLY A 113 17.95 8.84 0.73
CA GLY A 113 19.02 9.61 0.09
C GLY A 113 20.02 10.28 1.03
N GLY A 114 19.71 10.39 2.32
CA GLY A 114 20.53 11.14 3.29
C GLY A 114 21.83 10.44 3.70
N ALA A 115 22.76 11.24 4.22
CA ALA A 115 24.06 10.80 4.73
C ALA A 115 23.89 9.97 6.02
N LYS A 116 23.97 8.66 5.86
CA LYS A 116 23.88 7.68 6.95
C LYS A 116 25.13 7.73 7.84
N ILE A 117 25.01 7.20 9.05
CA ILE A 117 26.10 7.18 10.03
C ILE A 117 27.10 6.09 9.65
N THR A 118 28.37 6.46 9.47
CA THR A 118 29.48 5.55 9.09
C THR A 118 30.54 5.39 10.17
N ASP A 119 30.54 6.29 11.17
CA ASP A 119 31.55 6.40 12.21
C ASP A 119 30.92 6.78 13.54
N THR A 120 31.70 6.65 14.63
CA THR A 120 31.27 7.05 15.98
C THR A 120 30.75 8.49 15.97
N ARG A 121 29.51 8.68 16.40
CA ARG A 121 28.82 9.97 16.26
C ARG A 121 27.82 10.21 17.39
N GLU A 122 27.76 11.46 17.82
CA GLU A 122 26.68 11.95 18.66
C GLU A 122 25.43 12.22 17.81
N VAL A 123 24.31 11.61 18.18
CA VAL A 123 22.99 11.81 17.59
C VAL A 123 22.02 12.09 18.73
N SER A 124 21.55 13.32 18.84
CA SER A 124 20.60 13.72 19.88
C SER A 124 19.24 14.01 19.25
N PHE A 125 18.18 13.58 19.92
CA PHE A 125 16.80 13.74 19.47
C PHE A 125 16.05 14.71 20.39
N LYS A 126 15.28 15.60 19.77
CA LYS A 126 14.26 16.40 20.46
C LYS A 126 12.89 15.91 19.97
N LEU A 127 12.12 15.31 20.87
CA LEU A 127 10.83 14.72 20.55
C LEU A 127 9.68 15.70 20.85
N TYR A 128 8.73 15.78 19.93
CA TYR A 128 7.53 16.61 20.06
C TYR A 128 6.41 15.86 20.78
N PRO A 129 5.67 16.47 21.73
CA PRO A 129 4.51 15.85 22.37
C PRO A 129 3.51 15.27 21.38
N ALA A 130 2.98 14.08 21.63
CA ALA A 130 2.09 13.40 20.69
C ALA A 130 0.86 12.77 21.33
N ALA A 131 -0.09 12.44 20.46
CA ALA A 131 -1.24 11.59 20.74
C ALA A 131 -1.28 10.43 19.74
N THR A 132 -2.05 9.39 20.07
CA THR A 132 -2.12 8.16 19.28
C THR A 132 -3.50 7.94 18.67
N LEU A 133 -3.58 7.80 17.35
CA LEU A 133 -4.78 7.30 16.67
C LEU A 133 -4.63 5.80 16.42
N ILE A 134 -5.64 5.03 16.84
CA ILE A 134 -5.74 3.59 16.60
C ILE A 134 -6.77 3.36 15.50
N LEU A 135 -6.30 3.00 14.33
CA LEU A 135 -7.13 2.79 13.16
C LEU A 135 -7.82 1.42 13.23
N ARG A 136 -9.13 1.42 12.94
CA ARG A 136 -9.93 0.22 12.75
C ARG A 136 -10.41 0.17 11.31
N GLY A 137 -10.39 -1.01 10.71
CA GLY A 137 -10.90 -1.19 9.36
C GLY A 137 -11.09 -2.65 9.01
N ASP A 138 -11.32 -2.90 7.72
CA ASP A 138 -11.34 -4.25 7.15
C ASP A 138 -9.93 -4.90 7.15
N GLU A 139 -9.84 -6.14 6.69
CA GLU A 139 -8.54 -6.79 6.43
C GLU A 139 -7.70 -5.93 5.48
N GLY A 140 -6.54 -5.44 5.96
CA GLY A 140 -5.71 -4.48 5.24
C GLY A 140 -5.95 -3.00 5.56
N LEU A 141 -6.85 -2.69 6.52
CA LEU A 141 -7.30 -1.35 6.99
C LEU A 141 -8.04 -0.50 5.95
N VAL A 142 -7.59 -0.52 4.71
CA VAL A 142 -8.18 0.19 3.57
C VAL A 142 -8.80 -0.84 2.62
N TRP A 143 -10.00 -0.56 2.14
CA TRP A 143 -10.74 -1.42 1.21
C TRP A 143 -11.17 -0.66 -0.04
N TYR A 144 -11.19 -1.34 -1.19
CA TYR A 144 -11.55 -0.75 -2.46
C TYR A 144 -12.39 -1.72 -3.30
N VAL A 145 -13.60 -1.32 -3.66
CA VAL A 145 -14.56 -2.21 -4.35
C VAL A 145 -14.11 -2.72 -5.72
N LEU A 146 -13.26 -1.97 -6.43
CA LEU A 146 -12.74 -2.41 -7.74
C LEU A 146 -11.54 -3.34 -7.60
N SER A 147 -11.22 -3.82 -6.40
CA SER A 147 -10.19 -4.81 -6.14
C SER A 147 -10.68 -5.87 -5.15
N ARG A 148 -10.39 -7.15 -5.43
CA ARG A 148 -10.66 -8.26 -4.51
C ARG A 148 -9.50 -8.56 -3.56
N GLU A 149 -8.37 -7.89 -3.73
CA GLU A 149 -7.14 -8.13 -2.97
C GLU A 149 -6.93 -7.04 -1.90
N ALA A 150 -6.13 -7.38 -0.88
CA ALA A 150 -5.62 -6.38 0.06
C ALA A 150 -4.69 -5.38 -0.67
N PRO A 151 -4.54 -4.15 -0.16
CA PRO A 151 -3.64 -3.18 -0.79
C PRO A 151 -2.20 -3.70 -0.85
N ILE A 152 -1.53 -3.46 -1.99
CA ILE A 152 -0.10 -3.76 -2.19
C ILE A 152 0.74 -2.98 -1.18
N TRP A 153 0.39 -1.71 -1.00
CA TRP A 153 0.90 -0.85 0.05
C TRP A 153 -0.20 0.12 0.46
N PHE A 154 -0.12 0.62 1.70
CA PHE A 154 -1.00 1.67 2.18
C PHE A 154 -0.25 2.54 3.17
N ILE A 155 -0.57 3.83 3.17
CA ILE A 155 -0.02 4.80 4.12
C ILE A 155 -1.11 5.67 4.71
N PHE A 156 -0.86 6.11 5.93
CA PHE A 156 -1.59 7.19 6.57
C PHE A 156 -0.59 8.31 6.83
N LYS A 157 -0.69 9.39 6.05
CA LYS A 157 0.15 10.58 6.19
C LYS A 157 -0.54 11.59 7.08
N VAL A 158 0.13 12.01 8.15
CA VAL A 158 -0.34 13.11 9.00
C VAL A 158 -0.06 14.42 8.29
N VAL A 159 -1.10 15.24 8.09
CA VAL A 159 -1.01 16.54 7.43
C VAL A 159 -1.66 17.62 8.29
N ASP A 160 -1.12 18.83 8.22
CA ASP A 160 -1.72 20.02 8.82
C ASP A 160 -3.07 20.33 8.15
N HIS A 161 -4.08 20.63 8.97
CA HIS A 161 -5.46 20.84 8.52
C HIS A 161 -5.62 21.98 7.49
N ILE A 162 -4.76 23.00 7.56
CA ILE A 162 -4.86 24.20 6.73
C ILE A 162 -4.03 24.06 5.45
N THR A 163 -2.78 23.63 5.60
CA THR A 163 -1.82 23.60 4.48
C THR A 163 -1.91 22.33 3.65
N GLY A 164 -2.39 21.22 4.22
CA GLY A 164 -2.37 19.90 3.59
C GLY A 164 -0.98 19.27 3.47
N GLU A 165 0.05 19.93 4.01
CA GLU A 165 1.43 19.45 4.06
C GLU A 165 1.74 18.85 5.44
N SER A 166 2.91 18.20 5.57
CA SER A 166 3.36 17.70 6.87
C SER A 166 3.40 18.82 7.91
N PRO A 167 2.98 18.57 9.17
CA PRO A 167 3.02 19.59 10.22
C PRO A 167 4.42 20.21 10.33
N SER A 168 4.49 21.54 10.23
CA SER A 168 5.74 22.32 10.20
C SER A 168 6.38 22.40 11.59
N ILE A 169 6.83 21.26 12.10
CA ILE A 169 7.57 21.14 13.34
C ILE A 169 9.06 21.02 12.98
N ASN A 170 9.92 21.83 13.60
CA ASN A 170 11.34 21.95 13.27
C ASN A 170 12.20 20.74 13.75
N PHE A 171 11.64 19.54 13.70
CA PHE A 171 12.26 18.29 14.15
C PHE A 171 12.09 17.22 13.06
N SER A 172 13.02 16.27 13.00
CA SER A 172 13.00 15.16 12.04
C SER A 172 11.96 14.09 12.42
N CYS A 173 10.69 14.47 12.47
CA CYS A 173 9.57 13.62 12.85
C CYS A 173 9.13 12.70 11.71
N ILE A 174 8.52 11.58 12.09
CA ILE A 174 7.88 10.63 11.19
C ILE A 174 6.38 10.94 11.14
N TYR A 175 5.86 11.16 9.93
CA TYR A 175 4.44 11.45 9.69
C TYR A 175 3.78 10.43 8.76
N VAL A 176 4.51 9.41 8.31
CA VAL A 176 4.02 8.40 7.37
C VAL A 176 3.97 7.04 8.06
N TYR A 177 2.76 6.55 8.30
CA TYR A 177 2.46 5.31 9.03
C TYR A 177 1.80 4.27 8.12
N GLY A 178 1.67 3.02 8.59
CA GLY A 178 1.02 1.92 7.86
C GLY A 178 2.01 0.94 7.25
N HIS A 179 1.84 0.62 5.97
CA HIS A 179 2.71 -0.25 5.19
C HIS A 179 3.22 0.46 3.91
N PRO A 180 4.15 1.44 4.06
CA PRO A 180 4.67 2.24 2.95
C PRO A 180 5.50 1.40 1.93
N PRO A 181 5.45 1.76 0.64
CA PRO A 181 6.30 1.15 -0.39
C PRO A 181 7.77 1.53 -0.23
N TYR A 182 8.67 0.78 -0.89
CA TYR A 182 10.10 1.04 -0.78
C TYR A 182 10.45 2.33 -1.53
N GLY A 183 11.21 3.22 -0.90
CA GLY A 183 11.58 4.49 -1.52
C GLY A 183 10.41 5.47 -1.61
N SER A 184 9.48 5.41 -0.65
CA SER A 184 8.41 6.40 -0.51
C SER A 184 8.99 7.82 -0.52
N ARG A 185 8.39 8.70 -1.33
CA ARG A 185 8.77 10.13 -1.43
C ARG A 185 7.96 11.02 -0.50
N GLU A 186 7.11 10.45 0.34
CA GLU A 186 6.22 11.17 1.25
C GLU A 186 6.93 11.69 2.51
N GLY A 187 8.19 11.29 2.73
CA GLY A 187 9.01 11.64 3.88
C GLY A 187 9.54 10.39 4.61
N PRO A 188 10.21 10.58 5.75
CA PRO A 188 10.58 9.46 6.62
C PRO A 188 9.33 8.70 7.07
N ASP A 189 9.43 7.38 7.08
CA ASP A 189 8.31 6.48 7.29
C ASP A 189 8.66 5.37 8.30
N VAL A 190 7.64 4.62 8.72
CA VAL A 190 7.78 3.54 9.70
C VAL A 190 8.17 2.19 9.08
N ARG A 191 8.49 2.10 7.78
CA ARG A 191 8.69 0.81 7.07
C ARG A 191 9.66 -0.11 7.80
N PHE A 192 10.82 0.44 8.14
CA PHE A 192 11.92 -0.27 8.77
C PHE A 192 11.78 -0.36 10.30
N ILE A 193 10.71 0.14 10.89
CA ILE A 193 10.41 -0.05 12.32
C ILE A 193 9.01 -0.62 12.53
N SER A 194 8.44 -1.24 11.49
CA SER A 194 7.07 -1.77 11.49
C SER A 194 6.87 -2.99 12.40
N GLU A 195 7.95 -3.60 12.90
CA GLU A 195 7.89 -4.61 13.97
C GLU A 195 7.71 -3.99 15.37
N PHE A 196 8.04 -2.69 15.52
CA PHE A 196 7.92 -1.95 16.77
C PHE A 196 6.67 -1.06 16.82
N ILE A 197 6.11 -0.72 15.67
CA ILE A 197 4.92 0.13 15.54
C ILE A 197 3.86 -0.65 14.75
N ASN A 198 2.70 -0.89 15.38
CA ASN A 198 1.60 -1.57 14.73
C ASN A 198 1.12 -0.75 13.50
N ARG A 199 0.82 -1.42 12.39
CA ARG A 199 0.37 -0.80 11.14
C ARG A 199 -0.95 -0.03 11.27
N SER A 200 -1.74 -0.33 12.30
CA SER A 200 -2.96 0.43 12.64
C SER A 200 -2.71 1.63 13.55
N THR A 201 -1.47 1.88 13.97
CA THR A 201 -1.14 3.00 14.86
C THR A 201 -0.60 4.17 14.07
N VAL A 202 -1.20 5.34 14.27
CA VAL A 202 -0.74 6.62 13.72
C VAL A 202 -0.47 7.56 14.87
N VAL A 203 0.72 8.16 14.91
CA VAL A 203 1.10 9.12 15.95
C VAL A 203 1.00 10.52 15.38
N ILE A 204 0.22 11.38 16.04
CA ILE A 204 -0.04 12.77 15.63
C ILE A 204 0.56 13.75 16.65
N PRO A 205 0.99 14.95 16.23
CA PRO A 205 1.45 15.96 17.17
C PRO A 205 0.31 16.45 18.08
N ALA A 206 0.58 16.53 19.38
CA ALA A 206 -0.41 16.98 20.35
C ALA A 206 -0.63 18.51 20.26
N GLY A 207 -1.88 18.94 20.38
CA GLY A 207 -2.25 20.35 20.34
C GLY A 207 -2.16 21.02 18.96
N ILE A 208 -1.88 20.27 17.90
CA ILE A 208 -1.88 20.76 16.51
C ILE A 208 -3.05 20.10 15.75
N PRO A 209 -3.98 20.88 15.18
CA PRO A 209 -5.05 20.34 14.34
C PRO A 209 -4.52 19.68 13.08
N VAL A 210 -4.80 18.39 12.90
CA VAL A 210 -4.32 17.59 11.76
C VAL A 210 -5.42 16.75 11.12
N HIS A 211 -5.22 16.40 9.86
CA HIS A 211 -5.95 15.34 9.15
C HIS A 211 -5.02 14.18 8.82
N LEU A 212 -5.60 13.03 8.48
CA LEU A 212 -4.84 11.96 7.84
C LEU A 212 -5.18 11.92 6.35
N VAL A 213 -4.17 11.81 5.50
CA VAL A 213 -4.34 11.46 4.09
C VAL A 213 -4.01 9.98 3.97
N ALA A 214 -5.03 9.17 3.71
CA ALA A 214 -4.85 7.77 3.39
C ALA A 214 -4.54 7.64 1.90
N LYS A 215 -3.48 6.90 1.57
CA LYS A 215 -3.18 6.46 0.20
C LYS A 215 -2.97 4.96 0.20
N ALA A 216 -3.50 4.28 -0.80
CA ALA A 216 -3.32 2.85 -0.94
C ALA A 216 -3.29 2.45 -2.42
N GLU A 217 -2.44 1.48 -2.76
CA GLU A 217 -2.37 0.94 -4.11
C GLU A 217 -3.01 -0.43 -4.17
N PHE A 218 -3.90 -0.60 -5.14
CA PHE A 218 -4.59 -1.84 -5.42
C PHE A 218 -4.36 -2.26 -6.85
N ARG A 219 -4.41 -3.56 -7.10
CA ARG A 219 -4.62 -4.06 -8.46
C ARG A 219 -6.11 -3.98 -8.77
N SER A 220 -6.47 -3.13 -9.72
CA SER A 220 -7.86 -2.96 -10.15
C SER A 220 -8.30 -4.14 -11.01
N ASP A 221 -9.37 -4.80 -10.60
CA ASP A 221 -10.02 -5.88 -11.36
C ASP A 221 -10.82 -5.34 -12.55
N TRP A 222 -11.11 -4.03 -12.57
CA TRP A 222 -11.78 -3.35 -13.68
C TRP A 222 -10.81 -3.02 -14.81
N THR A 223 -9.70 -2.35 -14.50
CA THR A 223 -8.72 -1.91 -15.51
C THR A 223 -7.57 -2.89 -15.73
N GLY A 224 -7.37 -3.84 -14.80
CA GLY A 224 -6.25 -4.77 -14.78
C GLY A 224 -4.91 -4.13 -14.41
N ARG A 225 -4.90 -2.86 -13.99
CA ARG A 225 -3.69 -2.06 -13.70
C ARG A 225 -3.61 -1.68 -12.22
N PRO A 226 -2.40 -1.34 -11.71
CA PRO A 226 -2.26 -0.71 -10.41
C PRO A 226 -2.97 0.64 -10.40
N GLU A 227 -3.78 0.87 -9.36
CA GLU A 227 -4.49 2.12 -9.10
C GLU A 227 -4.18 2.57 -7.68
N VAL A 228 -3.78 3.84 -7.54
CA VAL A 228 -3.57 4.48 -6.24
C VAL A 228 -4.83 5.26 -5.88
N ILE A 229 -5.49 4.87 -4.79
CA ILE A 229 -6.60 5.60 -4.22
C ILE A 229 -6.09 6.55 -3.14
N SER A 230 -6.78 7.68 -2.95
CA SER A 230 -6.41 8.68 -1.96
C SER A 230 -7.66 9.35 -1.39
N PHE A 231 -7.77 9.42 -0.07
CA PHE A 231 -8.86 10.11 0.60
C PHE A 231 -8.42 10.67 1.96
N ILE A 232 -9.15 11.68 2.43
CA ILE A 232 -8.91 12.33 3.72
C ILE A 232 -9.72 11.60 4.80
N ILE A 233 -9.10 11.37 5.95
CA ILE A 233 -9.72 10.90 7.18
C ILE A 233 -9.65 12.04 8.19
N ASP A 234 -10.80 12.35 8.77
CA ASP A 234 -11.02 13.41 9.74
C ASP A 234 -11.88 12.91 10.91
N ASN A 235 -12.14 13.78 11.88
CA ASN A 235 -13.00 13.52 13.02
C ASN A 235 -14.41 14.03 12.76
N ASN A 236 -15.13 13.39 11.84
CA ASN A 236 -16.50 13.75 11.44
C ASN A 236 -16.61 15.19 10.88
N GLY A 237 -15.67 15.56 10.02
CA GLY A 237 -15.57 16.89 9.42
C GLY A 237 -14.71 17.90 10.18
N GLU A 238 -14.24 17.54 11.39
CA GLU A 238 -13.33 18.36 12.19
C GLU A 238 -11.91 17.76 12.19
N PRO A 239 -10.85 18.57 12.37
CA PRO A 239 -9.50 18.05 12.51
C PRO A 239 -9.29 17.28 13.82
N PHE A 240 -8.36 16.32 13.80
CA PHE A 240 -7.87 15.69 15.02
C PHE A 240 -7.02 16.70 15.79
N ASN A 241 -7.38 16.95 17.04
CA ASN A 241 -6.62 17.80 17.95
C ASN A 241 -6.69 17.19 19.36
N LEU A 242 -5.68 16.40 19.70
CA LEU A 242 -5.61 15.63 20.94
C LEU A 242 -4.48 16.15 21.84
N SER A 243 -4.63 15.94 23.14
CA SER A 243 -3.61 16.27 24.14
C SER A 243 -2.51 15.20 24.20
N GLN A 244 -1.37 15.55 24.80
CA GLN A 244 -0.24 14.63 24.91
C GLN A 244 -0.62 13.34 25.66
N GLY A 245 -0.29 12.19 25.08
CA GLY A 245 -0.57 10.87 25.65
C GLY A 245 -2.04 10.46 25.58
N GLU A 246 -2.90 11.23 24.92
CA GLU A 246 -4.26 10.79 24.62
C GLU A 246 -4.27 9.78 23.46
N SER A 247 -5.31 8.96 23.43
CA SER A 247 -5.56 8.06 22.32
C SER A 247 -7.02 8.07 21.87
N MET A 248 -7.23 7.84 20.57
CA MET A 248 -8.56 7.78 19.96
C MET A 248 -8.60 6.65 18.94
N THR A 249 -9.71 5.92 18.90
CA THR A 249 -9.96 4.93 17.85
C THR A 249 -10.69 5.58 16.69
N VAL A 250 -10.20 5.36 15.46
CA VAL A 250 -10.77 5.93 14.23
C VAL A 250 -11.14 4.80 13.27
N ASP A 251 -12.39 4.74 12.85
CA ASP A 251 -12.85 3.76 11.86
C ASP A 251 -12.61 4.28 10.43
N VAL A 252 -11.82 3.54 9.66
CA VAL A 252 -11.40 3.89 8.29
C VAL A 252 -12.43 3.45 7.24
N ARG A 253 -13.36 2.55 7.60
CA ARG A 253 -14.34 1.99 6.66
C ARG A 253 -15.26 3.03 6.02
N PRO A 254 -15.85 4.01 6.76
CA PRO A 254 -16.68 5.04 6.14
C PRO A 254 -16.01 5.75 4.96
N PHE A 255 -14.75 6.13 5.12
CA PHE A 255 -13.97 6.86 4.13
C PHE A 255 -13.66 5.97 2.92
N SER A 256 -13.23 4.73 3.17
CA SER A 256 -12.95 3.74 2.12
C SER A 256 -14.21 3.37 1.32
N TYR A 257 -15.34 3.20 1.99
CA TYR A 257 -16.61 2.83 1.36
C TYR A 257 -17.19 4.00 0.56
N LYS A 258 -17.06 5.24 1.06
CA LYS A 258 -17.44 6.44 0.31
C LYS A 258 -16.61 6.59 -0.96
N TYR A 259 -15.29 6.40 -0.89
CA TYR A 259 -14.43 6.40 -2.08
C TYR A 259 -14.85 5.31 -3.08
N SER A 260 -15.15 4.11 -2.57
CA SER A 260 -15.61 2.97 -3.39
C SER A 260 -16.95 3.24 -4.08
N VAL A 261 -17.88 3.90 -3.39
CA VAL A 261 -19.14 4.38 -3.97
C VAL A 261 -18.89 5.31 -5.15
N GLU A 262 -17.97 6.28 -4.99
CA GLU A 262 -17.62 7.24 -6.05
C GLU A 262 -16.98 6.52 -7.24
N ALA A 263 -16.06 5.59 -7.00
CA ALA A 263 -15.42 4.78 -8.03
C ALA A 263 -16.43 3.93 -8.82
N LEU A 264 -17.37 3.26 -8.14
CA LEU A 264 -18.45 2.53 -8.83
C LEU A 264 -19.36 3.47 -9.62
N GLY A 265 -19.62 4.67 -9.13
CA GLY A 265 -20.37 5.69 -9.88
C GLY A 265 -19.71 6.01 -11.22
N SER A 266 -18.39 6.17 -11.24
CA SER A 266 -17.62 6.37 -12.48
C SER A 266 -17.74 5.17 -13.43
N VAL A 267 -17.63 3.94 -12.90
CA VAL A 267 -17.80 2.71 -13.68
C VAL A 267 -19.20 2.61 -14.29
N ILE A 268 -20.26 2.95 -13.55
CA ILE A 268 -21.64 2.99 -14.09
C ILE A 268 -21.71 3.94 -15.29
N GLY A 269 -21.06 5.11 -15.21
CA GLY A 269 -20.95 6.05 -16.32
C GLY A 269 -20.30 5.43 -17.57
N GLU A 270 -19.19 4.72 -17.41
CA GLU A 270 -18.51 4.01 -18.51
C GLU A 270 -19.39 2.93 -19.16
N VAL A 271 -20.22 2.23 -18.37
CA VAL A 271 -21.16 1.23 -18.88
C VAL A 271 -22.27 1.90 -19.68
N GLU A 272 -22.84 3.01 -19.21
CA GLU A 272 -23.87 3.76 -19.96
C GLU A 272 -23.33 4.26 -21.31
N GLU A 273 -22.09 4.77 -21.35
CA GLU A 273 -21.44 5.13 -22.62
C GLU A 273 -21.31 3.92 -23.56
N SER A 274 -21.01 2.75 -23.00
CA SER A 274 -20.92 1.50 -23.76
C SER A 274 -22.28 1.05 -24.30
N PHE A 275 -23.37 1.29 -23.57
CA PHE A 275 -24.74 1.08 -24.07
C PHE A 275 -25.07 1.99 -25.23
N VAL A 276 -24.73 3.29 -25.16
CA VAL A 276 -24.95 4.22 -26.28
C VAL A 276 -24.22 3.75 -27.54
N ARG A 277 -22.97 3.30 -27.41
CA ARG A 277 -22.20 2.75 -28.55
C ARG A 277 -22.85 1.48 -29.12
N ALA A 278 -23.38 0.61 -28.27
CA ALA A 278 -24.07 -0.60 -28.70
C ALA A 278 -25.38 -0.29 -29.44
N GLU A 279 -26.17 0.66 -28.94
CA GLU A 279 -27.40 1.11 -29.62
C GLU A 279 -27.09 1.73 -30.98
N GLN A 280 -26.01 2.51 -31.10
CA GLN A 280 -25.54 3.04 -32.39
C GLN A 280 -25.12 1.93 -33.37
N ALA A 281 -24.60 0.81 -32.86
CA ALA A 281 -24.30 -0.38 -33.65
C ALA A 281 -25.54 -1.24 -33.97
N GLY A 282 -26.74 -0.83 -33.50
CA GLY A 282 -28.01 -1.51 -33.76
C GLY A 282 -28.42 -2.56 -32.73
N PHE A 283 -27.71 -2.65 -31.60
CA PHE A 283 -28.09 -3.56 -30.51
C PHE A 283 -29.23 -2.97 -29.66
N TYR A 284 -30.15 -3.84 -29.22
CA TYR A 284 -31.14 -3.49 -28.21
C TYR A 284 -30.63 -3.83 -26.80
N VAL A 285 -30.39 -2.81 -25.98
CA VAL A 285 -29.81 -2.95 -24.62
C VAL A 285 -30.80 -2.67 -23.49
N GLY A 286 -32.11 -2.61 -23.78
CA GLY A 286 -33.13 -2.20 -22.80
C GLY A 286 -33.15 -3.03 -21.52
N ALA A 287 -32.99 -4.36 -21.62
CA ALA A 287 -32.91 -5.24 -20.44
C ALA A 287 -31.64 -4.96 -19.61
N LEU A 288 -30.49 -4.81 -20.26
CA LEU A 288 -29.21 -4.50 -19.59
C LEU A 288 -29.25 -3.13 -18.90
N ARG A 289 -29.96 -2.15 -19.48
CA ARG A 289 -30.15 -0.83 -18.88
C ARG A 289 -31.04 -0.89 -17.64
N GLU A 290 -32.06 -1.75 -17.61
CA GLU A 290 -32.86 -1.95 -16.40
C GLU A 290 -32.05 -2.63 -15.29
N ASP A 291 -31.19 -3.60 -15.63
CA ASP A 291 -30.26 -4.19 -14.68
C ASP A 291 -29.30 -3.13 -14.10
N LEU A 292 -28.75 -2.24 -14.94
CA LEU A 292 -27.86 -1.16 -14.49
C LEU A 292 -28.57 -0.15 -13.58
N ARG A 293 -29.86 0.13 -13.81
CA ARG A 293 -30.68 0.93 -12.87
C ARG A 293 -30.84 0.24 -11.51
N GLY A 294 -30.85 -1.08 -11.48
CA GLY A 294 -30.80 -1.86 -10.24
C GLY A 294 -29.50 -1.62 -9.47
N VAL A 295 -28.38 -1.62 -10.17
CA VAL A 295 -27.05 -1.31 -9.62
C VAL A 295 -27.01 0.12 -9.06
N SER A 296 -27.49 1.12 -9.81
CA SER A 296 -27.53 2.51 -9.33
C SER A 296 -28.33 2.66 -8.04
N ARG A 297 -29.46 1.95 -7.91
CA ARG A 297 -30.25 1.92 -6.67
C ARG A 297 -29.47 1.35 -5.48
N MET A 298 -28.69 0.28 -5.67
CA MET A 298 -27.82 -0.26 -4.62
C MET A 298 -26.77 0.76 -4.17
N LEU A 299 -26.25 1.54 -5.12
CA LEU A 299 -25.24 2.55 -4.85
C LEU A 299 -25.81 3.73 -4.05
N ASP A 300 -27.02 4.18 -4.38
CA ASP A 300 -27.73 5.21 -3.62
C ASP A 300 -28.11 4.73 -2.21
N GLU A 301 -28.50 3.46 -2.09
CA GLU A 301 -28.75 2.83 -0.80
C GLU A 301 -27.48 2.72 0.06
N ALA A 302 -26.32 2.42 -0.55
CA ALA A 302 -25.03 2.41 0.13
C ALA A 302 -24.66 3.80 0.65
N LYS A 303 -24.84 4.84 -0.17
CA LYS A 303 -24.63 6.24 0.24
C LYS A 303 -25.47 6.62 1.46
N SER A 304 -26.74 6.22 1.48
CA SER A 304 -27.64 6.53 2.59
C SER A 304 -27.24 5.89 3.93
N GLN A 305 -26.45 4.81 3.89
CA GLN A 305 -25.99 4.10 5.09
C GLN A 305 -24.60 4.56 5.58
N LEU A 306 -23.98 5.53 4.89
CA LEU A 306 -22.67 6.06 5.22
C LEU A 306 -22.79 7.51 5.74
N PRO A 307 -21.76 8.01 6.46
CA PRO A 307 -21.65 9.43 6.78
C PRO A 307 -21.63 10.29 5.51
N PRO A 308 -22.25 11.48 5.52
CA PRO A 308 -22.86 12.15 6.69
C PRO A 308 -24.31 11.74 6.98
N VAL A 309 -24.97 10.94 6.12
CA VAL A 309 -26.38 10.58 6.27
C VAL A 309 -26.61 9.67 7.48
N ASN A 310 -25.74 8.68 7.65
CA ASN A 310 -25.65 7.87 8.86
C ASN A 310 -24.32 8.17 9.57
N PRO A 311 -24.29 9.05 10.58
CA PRO A 311 -23.05 9.48 11.23
C PRO A 311 -22.31 8.38 12.01
N SER A 312 -22.99 7.29 12.38
CA SER A 312 -22.38 6.22 13.18
C SER A 312 -22.93 4.86 12.77
N PRO A 313 -22.54 4.33 11.59
CA PRO A 313 -22.98 3.03 11.13
C PRO A 313 -22.58 1.91 12.09
N SER A 314 -23.50 0.99 12.34
CA SER A 314 -23.25 -0.25 13.06
C SER A 314 -22.46 -1.25 12.22
N GLU A 315 -21.85 -2.26 12.85
CA GLU A 315 -21.15 -3.35 12.15
C GLU A 315 -22.02 -4.03 11.08
N LYS A 316 -23.30 -4.27 11.41
CA LYS A 316 -24.26 -4.87 10.47
C LYS A 316 -24.52 -3.98 9.24
N GLU A 317 -24.52 -2.67 9.43
CA GLU A 317 -24.66 -1.72 8.32
C GLU A 317 -23.39 -1.67 7.47
N TYR A 318 -22.21 -1.73 8.07
CA TYR A 318 -20.96 -1.87 7.32
C TYR A 318 -20.94 -3.16 6.48
N ASP A 319 -21.30 -4.29 7.08
CA ASP A 319 -21.39 -5.58 6.36
C ASP A 319 -22.39 -5.50 5.20
N ARG A 320 -23.54 -4.85 5.42
CA ARG A 320 -24.54 -4.67 4.36
C ARG A 320 -24.00 -3.78 3.25
N VAL A 321 -23.39 -2.65 3.57
CA VAL A 321 -22.79 -1.72 2.59
C VAL A 321 -21.76 -2.46 1.76
N ARG A 322 -20.81 -3.16 2.39
CA ARG A 322 -19.76 -3.89 1.68
C ARG A 322 -20.31 -5.04 0.85
N TYR A 323 -20.89 -6.05 1.49
CA TYR A 323 -21.17 -7.34 0.85
C TYR A 323 -22.48 -7.34 0.06
N SER A 324 -23.52 -6.67 0.56
CA SER A 324 -24.84 -6.74 -0.05
C SER A 324 -25.09 -5.65 -1.09
N LEU A 325 -24.38 -4.52 -0.99
CA LEU A 325 -24.57 -3.37 -1.88
C LEU A 325 -23.38 -3.18 -2.82
N LEU A 326 -22.17 -2.88 -2.31
CA LEU A 326 -21.03 -2.49 -3.15
C LEU A 326 -20.43 -3.67 -3.94
N GLU A 327 -20.06 -4.76 -3.28
CA GLU A 327 -19.52 -5.95 -3.97
C GLU A 327 -20.56 -6.55 -4.93
N ARG A 328 -21.82 -6.62 -4.51
CA ARG A 328 -22.92 -7.10 -5.36
C ARG A 328 -23.16 -6.21 -6.57
N ALA A 329 -23.13 -4.89 -6.41
CA ALA A 329 -23.24 -3.93 -7.50
C ALA A 329 -22.11 -4.13 -8.51
N TYR A 330 -20.87 -4.26 -8.02
CA TYR A 330 -19.71 -4.52 -8.87
C TYR A 330 -19.84 -5.83 -9.67
N ASP A 331 -20.26 -6.93 -9.02
CA ASP A 331 -20.46 -8.21 -9.69
C ASP A 331 -21.57 -8.15 -10.75
N GLN A 332 -22.66 -7.42 -10.48
CA GLN A 332 -23.73 -7.19 -11.46
C GLN A 332 -23.24 -6.40 -12.67
N ILE A 333 -22.45 -5.35 -12.46
CA ILE A 333 -21.80 -4.60 -13.54
C ILE A 333 -20.96 -5.53 -14.44
N LYS A 334 -20.17 -6.43 -13.84
CA LYS A 334 -19.36 -7.39 -14.61
C LYS A 334 -20.23 -8.32 -15.46
N ILE A 335 -21.37 -8.77 -14.93
CA ILE A 335 -22.33 -9.60 -15.66
C ILE A 335 -22.93 -8.82 -16.85
N ILE A 336 -23.33 -7.56 -16.61
CA ILE A 336 -23.85 -6.67 -17.65
C ILE A 336 -22.84 -6.50 -18.79
N MET A 337 -21.58 -6.19 -18.46
CA MET A 337 -20.51 -6.01 -19.45
C MET A 337 -20.19 -7.29 -20.21
N LYS A 338 -20.22 -8.44 -19.54
CA LYS A 338 -20.05 -9.74 -20.18
C LYS A 338 -21.17 -10.02 -21.18
N ASN A 339 -22.42 -9.74 -20.80
CA ASN A 339 -23.58 -9.92 -21.69
C ASN A 339 -23.51 -8.98 -22.89
N LEU A 340 -23.15 -7.72 -22.68
CA LEU A 340 -22.94 -6.76 -23.76
C LEU A 340 -21.86 -7.25 -24.73
N SER A 341 -20.72 -7.71 -24.21
CA SER A 341 -19.63 -8.26 -25.03
C SER A 341 -20.06 -9.50 -25.81
N LEU A 342 -20.88 -10.37 -25.21
CA LEU A 342 -21.43 -11.56 -25.88
C LEU A 342 -22.32 -11.18 -27.06
N MET A 343 -23.11 -10.11 -26.96
CA MET A 343 -23.92 -9.61 -28.08
C MET A 343 -23.04 -9.25 -29.29
N TYR A 344 -21.92 -8.57 -29.07
CA TYR A 344 -20.94 -8.26 -30.13
C TYR A 344 -20.34 -9.52 -30.76
N VAL A 345 -19.91 -10.49 -29.94
CA VAL A 345 -19.30 -11.74 -30.44
C VAL A 345 -20.28 -12.55 -31.30
N ILE A 346 -21.55 -12.64 -30.87
CA ILE A 346 -22.59 -13.33 -31.64
C ILE A 346 -22.84 -12.59 -32.95
N ALA A 347 -22.98 -11.27 -32.92
CA ALA A 347 -23.19 -10.47 -34.12
C ALA A 347 -22.03 -10.59 -35.12
N GLN A 348 -20.78 -10.55 -34.65
CA GLN A 348 -19.61 -10.74 -35.51
C GLN A 348 -19.57 -12.12 -36.15
N SER A 349 -19.91 -13.16 -35.38
CA SER A 349 -19.96 -14.54 -35.89
C SER A 349 -21.05 -14.70 -36.95
N HIS A 350 -22.21 -14.10 -36.72
CA HIS A 350 -23.33 -14.08 -37.65
C HIS A 350 -23.01 -13.28 -38.93
N ALA A 351 -22.37 -12.12 -38.78
CA ALA A 351 -21.94 -11.29 -39.91
C ALA A 351 -20.92 -12.02 -40.80
N ALA A 352 -20.06 -12.87 -40.22
CA ALA A 352 -19.13 -13.70 -40.98
C ALA A 352 -19.82 -14.88 -41.69
N PHE A 353 -20.81 -15.51 -41.07
CA PHE A 353 -21.45 -16.73 -41.60
C PHE A 353 -22.59 -16.45 -42.59
N PHE A 354 -23.49 -15.52 -42.26
CA PHE A 354 -24.74 -15.33 -42.99
C PHE A 354 -24.58 -14.93 -44.46
N PRO A 355 -23.61 -14.10 -44.88
CA PRO A 355 -23.42 -13.81 -46.29
C PRO A 355 -23.19 -15.07 -47.13
N PHE A 356 -22.37 -16.02 -46.65
CA PHE A 356 -22.13 -17.28 -47.34
C PHE A 356 -23.37 -18.17 -47.35
N PHE A 357 -24.06 -18.27 -46.20
CA PHE A 357 -25.29 -19.04 -46.10
C PHE A 357 -26.37 -18.51 -47.05
N PHE A 358 -26.60 -17.20 -47.05
CA PHE A 358 -27.59 -16.57 -47.93
C PHE A 358 -27.18 -16.64 -49.40
N ALA A 359 -25.90 -16.50 -49.74
CA ALA A 359 -25.44 -16.68 -51.11
C ALA A 359 -25.72 -18.11 -51.61
N PHE A 360 -25.38 -19.11 -50.79
CA PHE A 360 -25.64 -20.52 -51.11
C PHE A 360 -27.14 -20.84 -51.19
N PHE A 361 -27.93 -20.35 -50.24
CA PHE A 361 -29.38 -20.53 -50.23
C PHE A 361 -30.04 -19.87 -51.45
N THR A 362 -29.61 -18.65 -51.79
CA THR A 362 -30.10 -17.93 -52.98
C THR A 362 -29.74 -18.68 -54.26
N LEU A 363 -28.55 -19.27 -54.34
CA LEU A 363 -28.14 -20.11 -55.48
C LEU A 363 -29.03 -21.36 -55.62
N ILE A 364 -29.30 -22.07 -54.52
CA ILE A 364 -30.21 -23.22 -54.52
C ILE A 364 -31.63 -22.81 -54.92
N LEU A 365 -32.15 -21.73 -54.35
CA LEU A 365 -33.49 -21.24 -54.64
C LEU A 365 -33.62 -20.82 -56.11
N ALA A 366 -32.61 -20.14 -56.65
CA ALA A 366 -32.56 -19.78 -58.07
C ALA A 366 -32.53 -21.03 -58.96
N PHE A 367 -31.79 -22.07 -58.57
CA PHE A 367 -31.79 -23.35 -59.29
C PHE A 367 -33.19 -23.95 -59.30
N PHE A 368 -33.85 -24.08 -58.14
CA PHE A 368 -35.22 -24.61 -58.08
C PHE A 368 -36.27 -23.79 -58.85
N LEU A 369 -36.18 -22.47 -58.84
CA LEU A 369 -37.17 -21.59 -59.49
C LEU A 369 -36.97 -21.46 -61.00
N PHE A 370 -35.73 -21.57 -61.50
CA PHE A 370 -35.41 -21.34 -62.90
C PHE A 370 -34.95 -22.60 -63.66
N GLU A 371 -34.79 -23.73 -63.00
CA GLU A 371 -34.55 -25.02 -63.66
C GLU A 371 -35.83 -25.49 -64.37
N LYS A 372 -35.94 -25.13 -65.66
CA LYS A 372 -36.97 -25.67 -66.55
C LYS A 372 -36.78 -27.17 -66.72
N ASP A 373 -37.76 -27.95 -66.26
CA ASP A 373 -38.03 -29.36 -66.56
C ASP A 373 -37.13 -29.97 -67.65
N ARG A 374 -35.96 -30.49 -67.27
CA ARG A 374 -35.25 -31.47 -68.10
C ARG A 374 -34.73 -32.63 -67.28
N LYS A 375 -35.59 -33.66 -67.32
CA LYS A 375 -35.35 -35.09 -67.15
C LYS A 375 -35.43 -35.60 -65.71
N LYS A 376 -36.67 -35.94 -65.33
CA LYS A 376 -36.96 -37.12 -64.51
C LYS A 376 -36.17 -38.31 -65.08
N VAL A 377 -35.14 -38.75 -64.37
CA VAL A 377 -34.54 -40.06 -64.59
C VAL A 377 -35.52 -41.07 -63.98
N ILE A 378 -36.37 -41.64 -64.83
CA ILE A 378 -37.10 -42.87 -64.53
C ILE A 378 -36.24 -44.01 -65.07
N PHE A 379 -35.87 -44.93 -64.18
CA PHE A 379 -35.27 -46.21 -64.53
C PHE A 379 -36.17 -46.98 -65.50
N SER A 380 -35.58 -47.44 -66.61
CA SER A 380 -35.96 -48.62 -67.39
C SER A 380 -34.67 -49.35 -67.74
#